data_AF-A0A2Z6LWL4-F1
#
_entry.id   AF-A0A2Z6LWL4-F1
#
_cell.length_a   1.000
_cell.length_b   1.000
_cell.length_c   1.000
_cell.angle_alpha   90.00
_cell.angle_beta   90.00
_cell.angle_gamma   90.00
#
_symmetry.space_group_name_H-M   'P 1'
#
loop_
_entity.id
_entity.type
_entity.pdbx_description
1 polymer ?
#
loop_
_entity_poly.entity_id
_entity_poly.type
_entity_poly.pdbx_seq_one_letter_code
_entity_poly.pdbx_strand_id
1 'polypeptide(L)'
;MVPKTKPNITFQGQSYTSTAIAWNDTAKSANGTFYSGSVQVFASNFIAKNISFMNLAPMPSPGAEGAQAVAMRISGDQAEFRGCGFFGAQDTLHDDKGPNPVPAGQKNINGAITAHGRVSMDENTGYVFVNSTIGGNGRIWLGRAWRPYSRVIFAFTTMSDIIAPEGWNDFNDPSRDQTIFYGEYNCSGPGASVNMRAPYVQRLNDTQAFQFLNTSFIDGDLWLET
;
A
#
# COMPACT_ATOMS: atom_id res chain seq x y z
N MET A 1 -8.97 -12.13 -7.20
CA MET A 1 -9.23 -10.80 -7.80
C MET A 1 -10.64 -10.35 -7.43
N VAL A 2 -10.80 -9.10 -6.99
CA VAL A 2 -12.09 -8.42 -6.77
C VAL A 2 -12.28 -7.42 -7.92
N PRO A 3 -13.19 -7.67 -8.88
CA PRO A 3 -13.31 -6.85 -10.08
C PRO A 3 -14.03 -5.52 -9.80
N LYS A 4 -13.79 -4.51 -10.64
CA LYS A 4 -14.40 -3.17 -10.53
C LYS A 4 -15.94 -3.19 -10.48
N THR A 5 -16.56 -4.22 -11.07
CA THR A 5 -18.02 -4.42 -11.10
C THR A 5 -18.60 -4.92 -9.76
N LYS A 6 -17.78 -5.09 -8.73
CA LYS A 6 -18.18 -5.59 -7.40
C LYS A 6 -17.76 -4.58 -6.31
N PRO A 7 -18.37 -3.40 -6.23
CA PRO A 7 -18.09 -2.45 -5.15
C PRO A 7 -18.57 -2.99 -3.80
N ASN A 8 -18.15 -2.33 -2.70
CA ASN A 8 -18.61 -2.61 -1.33
C ASN A 8 -18.32 -4.06 -0.87
N ILE A 9 -17.13 -4.57 -1.21
CA ILE A 9 -16.70 -5.91 -0.80
C ILE A 9 -15.85 -5.81 0.46
N THR A 10 -16.20 -6.62 1.46
CA THR A 10 -15.44 -6.77 2.70
C THR A 10 -14.81 -8.15 2.78
N PHE A 11 -13.51 -8.20 3.05
CA PHE A 11 -12.81 -9.39 3.53
C PHE A 11 -12.66 -9.31 5.04
N GLN A 12 -13.10 -10.35 5.74
CA GLN A 12 -12.99 -10.44 7.20
C GLN A 12 -12.30 -11.75 7.58
N GLY A 13 -11.09 -11.64 8.13
CA GLY A 13 -10.39 -12.75 8.76
C GLY A 13 -10.61 -12.78 10.27
N GLN A 14 -10.04 -13.80 10.92
CA GLN A 14 -10.04 -13.93 12.37
C GLN A 14 -8.94 -13.07 13.01
N SER A 15 -7.75 -13.09 12.44
CA SER A 15 -6.57 -12.31 12.83
C SER A 15 -5.58 -12.31 11.67
N TYR A 16 -4.77 -11.25 11.54
CA TYR A 16 -3.68 -11.24 10.55
C TYR A 16 -2.65 -12.37 10.80
N THR A 17 -2.58 -12.92 12.01
CA THR A 17 -1.68 -14.03 12.35
C THR A 17 -2.25 -15.42 12.04
N SER A 18 -3.57 -15.56 11.87
CA SER A 18 -4.24 -16.86 11.68
C SER A 18 -5.00 -16.98 10.36
N THR A 19 -5.24 -15.86 9.66
CA THR A 19 -5.92 -15.83 8.36
C THR A 19 -5.05 -15.11 7.35
N ALA A 20 -4.71 -15.77 6.25
CA ALA A 20 -3.90 -15.21 5.18
C ALA A 20 -4.41 -15.64 3.80
N ILE A 21 -4.34 -14.73 2.84
CA ILE A 21 -4.39 -15.05 1.41
C ILE A 21 -2.96 -14.94 0.89
N ALA A 22 -2.46 -16.06 0.36
CA ALA A 22 -1.10 -16.17 -0.12
C ALA A 22 -1.05 -16.78 -1.51
N TRP A 23 -0.20 -16.23 -2.36
CA TRP A 23 0.18 -16.82 -3.65
C TRP A 23 1.69 -16.60 -3.86
N ASN A 24 2.25 -17.02 -4.99
CA ASN A 24 3.70 -16.97 -5.23
C ASN A 24 4.08 -16.58 -6.65
N ASP A 25 3.18 -15.91 -7.37
CA ASP A 25 3.50 -15.43 -8.71
C ASP A 25 4.58 -14.36 -8.67
N THR A 26 5.48 -14.44 -9.66
CA THR A 26 6.40 -13.38 -10.03
C THR A 26 5.93 -12.71 -11.31
N ALA A 27 6.49 -11.56 -11.67
CA ALA A 27 6.25 -10.94 -12.97
C ALA A 27 6.56 -11.91 -14.12
N LYS A 28 7.55 -12.78 -13.97
CA LYS A 28 7.89 -13.79 -14.96
C LYS A 28 6.81 -14.87 -15.08
N SER A 29 6.28 -15.39 -13.97
CA SER A 29 5.24 -16.44 -14.02
C SER A 29 3.88 -15.90 -14.44
N ALA A 30 3.59 -14.64 -14.09
CA ALA A 30 2.31 -14.00 -14.38
C ALA A 30 2.29 -13.19 -15.69
N ASN A 31 3.38 -13.18 -16.45
CA ASN A 31 3.53 -12.38 -17.68
C ASN A 31 3.38 -10.86 -17.46
N GLY A 32 3.93 -10.37 -16.35
CA GLY A 32 4.00 -8.96 -15.97
C GLY A 32 3.77 -8.76 -14.49
N THR A 33 4.41 -7.74 -13.92
CA THR A 33 4.27 -7.42 -12.49
C THR A 33 2.82 -7.13 -12.11
N PHE A 34 2.07 -6.49 -13.01
CA PHE A 34 0.64 -6.24 -12.89
C PHE A 34 -0.15 -7.49 -12.48
N TYR A 35 0.18 -8.64 -13.09
CA TYR A 35 -0.57 -9.87 -12.92
C TYR A 35 -0.09 -10.72 -11.73
N SER A 36 1.08 -10.39 -11.15
CA SER A 36 1.70 -11.15 -10.06
C SER A 36 1.05 -10.94 -8.68
N GLY A 37 0.02 -10.09 -8.59
CA GLY A 37 -0.68 -9.77 -7.35
C GLY A 37 -1.44 -10.98 -6.77
N SER A 38 -1.04 -11.45 -5.59
CA SER A 38 -1.72 -12.54 -4.85
C SER A 38 -3.17 -12.16 -4.56
N VAL A 39 -3.42 -10.89 -4.22
CA VAL A 39 -4.76 -10.30 -4.21
C VAL A 39 -4.77 -9.04 -5.08
N GLN A 40 -5.74 -8.94 -5.98
CA GLN A 40 -5.95 -7.75 -6.82
C GLN A 40 -7.34 -7.19 -6.57
N VAL A 41 -7.44 -5.92 -6.18
CA VAL A 41 -8.68 -5.22 -5.85
C VAL A 41 -8.83 -4.02 -6.78
N PHE A 42 -9.80 -4.12 -7.68
CA PHE A 42 -10.18 -3.03 -8.58
C PHE A 42 -11.51 -2.38 -8.18
N ALA A 43 -12.19 -2.93 -7.18
CA ALA A 43 -13.45 -2.44 -6.66
C ALA A 43 -13.26 -1.20 -5.79
N SER A 44 -14.18 -0.25 -5.91
CA SER A 44 -14.30 0.87 -4.98
C SER A 44 -14.98 0.41 -3.68
N ASN A 45 -14.70 1.11 -2.58
CA ASN A 45 -15.23 0.86 -1.24
C ASN A 45 -14.87 -0.54 -0.73
N PHE A 46 -13.62 -0.95 -0.95
CA PHE A 46 -13.14 -2.24 -0.48
C PHE A 46 -12.70 -2.16 0.99
N ILE A 47 -13.07 -3.15 1.79
CA ILE A 47 -12.59 -3.29 3.17
C ILE A 47 -11.86 -4.61 3.33
N ALA A 48 -10.74 -4.58 4.05
CA ALA A 48 -10.18 -5.77 4.65
C ALA A 48 -9.98 -5.59 6.16
N LYS A 49 -10.37 -6.60 6.93
CA LYS A 49 -10.26 -6.64 8.38
C LYS A 49 -9.57 -7.93 8.82
N ASN A 50 -8.58 -7.80 9.69
CA ASN A 50 -7.98 -8.93 10.44
C ASN A 50 -7.49 -10.08 9.55
N ILE A 51 -6.85 -9.76 8.41
CA ILE A 51 -6.36 -10.74 7.44
C ILE A 51 -4.99 -10.32 6.91
N SER A 52 -4.17 -11.30 6.56
CA SER A 52 -2.88 -11.05 5.90
C SER A 52 -2.94 -11.25 4.38
N PHE A 53 -2.24 -10.39 3.66
CA PHE A 53 -1.98 -10.51 2.23
C PHE A 53 -0.49 -10.80 2.02
N MET A 54 -0.18 -11.90 1.36
CA MET A 54 1.19 -12.38 1.22
C MET A 54 1.53 -12.78 -0.21
N ASN A 55 2.76 -12.45 -0.64
CA ASN A 55 3.38 -13.12 -1.78
C ASN A 55 4.60 -13.90 -1.29
N LEU A 56 4.58 -15.21 -1.53
CA LEU A 56 5.57 -16.19 -1.07
C LEU A 56 6.58 -16.56 -2.16
N ALA A 57 6.68 -15.78 -3.24
CA ALA A 57 7.73 -15.96 -4.23
C ALA A 57 9.11 -15.93 -3.53
N PRO A 58 10.03 -16.81 -3.93
CA PRO A 58 11.35 -16.86 -3.32
C PRO A 58 12.12 -15.57 -3.58
N MET A 59 13.00 -15.19 -2.63
CA MET A 59 13.93 -14.09 -2.83
C MET A 59 14.77 -14.35 -4.09
N PRO A 60 14.79 -13.42 -5.05
CA PRO A 60 15.57 -13.60 -6.26
C PRO A 60 17.07 -13.42 -6.01
N SER A 61 17.87 -14.02 -6.88
CA SER A 61 19.29 -13.66 -6.99
C SER A 61 19.45 -12.21 -7.46
N PRO A 62 20.51 -11.50 -7.06
CA PRO A 62 20.79 -10.15 -7.56
C PRO A 62 20.77 -10.08 -9.09
N GLY A 63 20.00 -9.13 -9.64
CA GLY A 63 19.88 -8.94 -11.09
C GLY A 63 18.90 -9.87 -11.79
N ALA A 64 18.15 -10.71 -11.07
CA ALA A 64 17.13 -11.55 -11.70
C ALA A 64 16.03 -10.73 -12.38
N GLU A 65 15.79 -11.01 -13.66
CA GLU A 65 14.71 -10.39 -14.43
C GLU A 65 13.35 -11.01 -14.10
N GLY A 66 12.32 -10.17 -13.97
CA GLY A 66 10.94 -10.62 -13.76
C GLY A 66 10.65 -11.18 -12.35
N ALA A 67 11.46 -10.83 -11.36
CA ALA A 67 11.35 -11.35 -9.99
C ALA A 67 10.34 -10.60 -9.08
N GLN A 68 9.75 -9.52 -9.56
CA GLN A 68 8.75 -8.74 -8.83
C GLN A 68 7.58 -9.63 -8.39
N ALA A 69 7.14 -9.53 -7.14
CA ALA A 69 6.23 -10.50 -6.51
C ALA A 69 5.19 -9.84 -5.58
N VAL A 70 4.02 -9.57 -6.14
CA VAL A 70 3.05 -8.67 -5.52
C VAL A 70 2.13 -9.36 -4.52
N ALA A 71 2.07 -8.89 -3.27
CA ALA A 71 1.19 -9.48 -2.25
C ALA A 71 -0.24 -8.98 -2.39
N MET A 72 -0.41 -7.67 -2.57
CA MET A 72 -1.69 -7.10 -2.89
C MET A 72 -1.54 -6.06 -4.00
N ARG A 73 -2.60 -5.76 -4.75
CA ARG A 73 -2.65 -4.67 -5.73
C ARG A 73 -4.02 -4.02 -5.61
N ILE A 74 -4.04 -2.70 -5.54
CA ILE A 74 -5.25 -1.93 -5.29
C ILE A 74 -5.29 -0.78 -6.29
N SER A 75 -6.37 -0.69 -7.05
CA SER A 75 -6.63 0.40 -7.99
C SER A 75 -8.07 0.90 -7.92
N GLY A 76 -8.85 0.42 -6.95
CA GLY A 76 -10.16 0.98 -6.64
C GLY A 76 -10.04 2.37 -6.01
N ASP A 77 -11.12 3.14 -6.01
CA ASP A 77 -11.07 4.54 -5.58
C ASP A 77 -10.83 4.69 -4.06
N GLN A 78 -11.52 3.86 -3.28
CA GLN A 78 -11.48 3.87 -1.82
C GLN A 78 -11.21 2.46 -1.29
N ALA A 79 -10.29 2.36 -0.33
CA ALA A 79 -10.06 1.11 0.39
C ALA A 79 -9.60 1.33 1.85
N GLU A 80 -10.09 0.51 2.76
CA GLU A 80 -9.68 0.50 4.16
C GLU A 80 -9.13 -0.88 4.57
N PHE A 81 -8.01 -0.85 5.30
CA PHE A 81 -7.34 -2.03 5.86
C PHE A 81 -7.21 -1.87 7.36
N ARG A 82 -7.92 -2.69 8.14
CA ARG A 82 -7.91 -2.61 9.59
C ARG A 82 -7.39 -3.91 10.20
N GLY A 83 -6.35 -3.83 11.04
CA GLY A 83 -5.79 -5.04 11.64
C GLY A 83 -5.16 -6.00 10.62
N CYS A 84 -4.73 -5.50 9.44
CA CYS A 84 -4.26 -6.34 8.35
C CYS A 84 -2.74 -6.50 8.35
N GLY A 85 -2.25 -7.60 7.78
CA GLY A 85 -0.83 -7.87 7.57
C GLY A 85 -0.45 -7.81 6.08
N PHE A 86 0.71 -7.25 5.77
CA PHE A 86 1.25 -7.19 4.40
C PHE A 86 2.68 -7.71 4.40
N PHE A 87 2.92 -8.82 3.69
CA PHE A 87 4.20 -9.53 3.71
C PHE A 87 4.63 -9.98 2.30
N GLY A 88 5.90 -9.77 1.94
CA GLY A 88 6.42 -10.16 0.62
C GLY A 88 7.94 -10.15 0.53
N ALA A 89 8.49 -10.75 -0.53
CA ALA A 89 9.92 -10.83 -0.80
C ALA A 89 10.42 -9.66 -1.67
N GLN A 90 9.68 -9.30 -2.74
CA GLN A 90 9.95 -8.17 -3.64
C GLN A 90 8.62 -7.60 -4.15
N ASP A 91 8.40 -6.27 -4.18
CA ASP A 91 7.15 -5.63 -4.63
C ASP A 91 5.88 -5.99 -3.83
N THR A 92 5.90 -5.95 -2.50
CA THR A 92 4.74 -6.32 -1.64
C THR A 92 3.38 -5.68 -2.06
N LEU A 93 3.37 -4.50 -2.71
CA LEU A 93 2.23 -4.02 -3.49
C LEU A 93 2.66 -3.46 -4.85
N HIS A 94 1.79 -3.53 -5.87
CA HIS A 94 2.03 -2.95 -7.20
C HIS A 94 0.83 -2.18 -7.73
N ASP A 95 1.12 -1.20 -8.58
CA ASP A 95 0.19 -0.36 -9.32
C ASP A 95 0.71 -0.16 -10.75
N ASP A 96 -0.15 0.25 -11.68
CA ASP A 96 -0.12 -0.15 -13.08
C ASP A 96 0.95 0.48 -13.95
N LYS A 97 1.75 1.41 -13.44
CA LYS A 97 3.01 1.81 -14.09
C LYS A 97 4.05 2.21 -13.03
N GLY A 98 5.09 1.40 -12.88
CA GLY A 98 6.33 1.70 -12.14
C GLY A 98 7.53 1.89 -13.08
N PRO A 99 8.64 2.49 -12.59
CA PRO A 99 9.64 3.15 -13.44
C PRO A 99 10.64 2.21 -14.13
N ASN A 100 11.25 2.73 -15.19
CA ASN A 100 12.43 2.19 -15.91
C ASN A 100 13.73 2.34 -15.07
N PRO A 101 14.86 1.70 -15.45
CA PRO A 101 15.87 1.18 -14.51
C PRO A 101 16.86 2.23 -13.98
N VAL A 102 17.45 1.94 -12.81
CA VAL A 102 18.46 2.80 -12.14
C VAL A 102 19.77 2.01 -11.90
N PRO A 103 20.96 2.57 -12.24
CA PRO A 103 22.27 1.92 -12.04
C PRO A 103 22.75 1.82 -10.58
N ALA A 104 23.81 1.02 -10.36
CA ALA A 104 24.15 0.40 -9.07
C ALA A 104 24.97 1.23 -8.06
N GLY A 105 24.56 1.12 -6.78
CA GLY A 105 25.26 1.51 -5.54
C GLY A 105 24.59 1.02 -4.24
N GLN A 106 23.65 0.07 -4.39
CA GLN A 106 22.86 -0.68 -3.39
C GLN A 106 22.01 0.08 -2.34
N LYS A 107 20.73 0.29 -2.70
CA LYS A 107 19.49 0.08 -1.91
C LYS A 107 18.29 0.27 -2.86
N ASN A 108 18.24 -0.53 -3.93
CA ASN A 108 17.24 -0.34 -4.98
C ASN A 108 15.84 -0.48 -4.39
N ILE A 109 15.04 0.58 -4.50
CA ILE A 109 13.63 0.52 -4.14
C ILE A 109 12.97 -0.49 -5.09
N ASN A 110 12.38 -1.52 -4.51
CA ASN A 110 11.87 -2.68 -5.21
C ASN A 110 10.34 -2.82 -5.05
N GLY A 111 9.65 -1.70 -4.80
CA GLY A 111 8.19 -1.62 -4.76
C GLY A 111 7.66 -0.49 -3.87
N ALA A 112 6.34 -0.36 -3.83
CA ALA A 112 5.64 0.54 -2.92
C ALA A 112 4.40 -0.17 -2.38
N ILE A 113 4.05 -0.03 -1.09
CA ILE A 113 2.84 -0.63 -0.49
C ILE A 113 1.56 -0.05 -1.07
N THR A 114 1.59 1.13 -1.69
CA THR A 114 0.42 1.75 -2.30
C THR A 114 0.79 2.53 -3.55
N ALA A 115 -0.18 2.73 -4.44
CA ALA A 115 -0.14 3.88 -5.33
C ALA A 115 -1.56 4.34 -5.64
N HIS A 116 -1.94 5.44 -5.00
CA HIS A 116 -3.32 5.91 -5.08
C HIS A 116 -3.50 6.84 -6.29
N GLY A 117 -4.59 6.62 -7.03
CA GLY A 117 -4.87 7.22 -8.34
C GLY A 117 -5.81 8.43 -8.33
N ARG A 118 -5.92 9.18 -7.23
CA ARG A 118 -6.78 10.37 -7.16
C ARG A 118 -6.35 11.48 -8.13
N VAL A 119 -7.29 11.98 -8.92
CA VAL A 119 -7.04 12.92 -10.02
C VAL A 119 -7.38 14.37 -9.67
N SER A 120 -8.28 14.61 -8.71
CA SER A 120 -8.64 15.98 -8.29
C SER A 120 -8.86 16.11 -6.78
N MET A 121 -8.84 17.35 -6.28
CA MET A 121 -9.16 17.67 -4.88
C MET A 121 -10.62 17.43 -4.51
N ASP A 122 -11.53 17.38 -5.49
CA ASP A 122 -12.97 17.20 -5.28
C ASP A 122 -13.35 15.73 -5.05
N GLU A 123 -12.49 14.79 -5.48
CA GLU A 123 -12.70 13.36 -5.24
C GLU A 123 -12.49 13.05 -3.75
N ASN A 124 -13.47 12.44 -3.08
CA ASN A 124 -13.28 11.97 -1.70
C ASN A 124 -12.75 10.51 -1.68
N THR A 125 -11.59 10.27 -2.29
CA THR A 125 -11.03 8.92 -2.50
C THR A 125 -9.69 8.76 -1.77
N GLY A 126 -9.27 7.55 -1.43
CA GLY A 126 -8.03 7.33 -0.67
C GLY A 126 -7.88 5.92 -0.14
N TYR A 127 -6.67 5.59 0.33
CA TYR A 127 -6.40 4.35 1.07
C TYR A 127 -6.05 4.64 2.51
N VAL A 128 -6.63 3.87 3.44
CA VAL A 128 -6.33 3.99 4.88
C VAL A 128 -5.98 2.62 5.45
N PHE A 129 -4.89 2.59 6.20
CA PHE A 129 -4.40 1.43 6.91
C PHE A 129 -4.36 1.73 8.40
N VAL A 130 -5.16 1.02 9.19
CA VAL A 130 -5.30 1.23 10.64
C VAL A 130 -4.90 -0.04 11.38
N ASN A 131 -4.12 0.08 12.45
CA ASN A 131 -3.69 -1.06 13.28
C ASN A 131 -3.06 -2.22 12.45
N SER A 132 -2.41 -1.89 11.35
CA SER A 132 -1.89 -2.87 10.39
C SER A 132 -0.41 -3.16 10.63
N THR A 133 0.13 -4.19 9.99
CA THR A 133 1.54 -4.58 10.07
C THR A 133 2.14 -4.74 8.69
N ILE A 134 3.33 -4.16 8.47
CA ILE A 134 4.10 -4.26 7.23
C ILE A 134 5.43 -4.94 7.50
N GLY A 135 5.64 -6.08 6.85
CA GLY A 135 6.82 -6.92 7.00
C GLY A 135 7.29 -7.51 5.68
N GLY A 136 8.37 -8.29 5.74
CA GLY A 136 8.91 -9.00 4.59
C GLY A 136 10.40 -8.76 4.40
N ASN A 137 10.85 -8.91 3.15
CA ASN A 137 12.22 -8.68 2.75
C ASN A 137 12.28 -7.59 1.68
N GLY A 138 13.46 -7.02 1.43
CA GLY A 138 13.68 -6.02 0.39
C GLY A 138 13.66 -4.58 0.90
N ARG A 139 13.38 -3.64 -0.01
CA ARG A 139 13.40 -2.20 0.27
C ARG A 139 12.30 -1.48 -0.50
N ILE A 140 11.27 -1.01 0.19
CA ILE A 140 10.05 -0.48 -0.44
C ILE A 140 9.67 0.91 0.07
N TRP A 141 8.82 1.61 -0.68
CA TRP A 141 8.05 2.74 -0.18
C TRP A 141 6.73 2.29 0.46
N LEU A 142 6.15 3.12 1.32
CA LEU A 142 4.77 3.06 1.78
C LEU A 142 3.80 3.40 0.65
N GLY A 143 4.18 4.31 -0.24
CA GLY A 143 3.35 4.67 -1.38
C GLY A 143 4.06 5.46 -2.47
N ARG A 144 3.46 5.46 -3.67
CA ARG A 144 3.84 6.35 -4.76
C ARG A 144 2.64 7.07 -5.40
N ALA A 145 2.83 8.30 -5.86
CA ALA A 145 1.72 9.13 -6.34
C ALA A 145 1.36 8.84 -7.79
N TRP A 146 0.54 7.82 -8.06
CA TRP A 146 0.15 7.50 -9.45
C TRP A 146 -0.54 8.67 -10.17
N ARG A 147 -1.28 9.49 -9.42
CA ARG A 147 -1.96 10.70 -9.90
C ARG A 147 -1.72 11.89 -8.97
N PRO A 148 -1.91 13.13 -9.45
CA PRO A 148 -1.48 14.33 -8.75
C PRO A 148 -2.07 14.53 -7.34
N TYR A 149 -3.24 13.98 -7.05
CA TYR A 149 -3.92 14.19 -5.76
C TYR A 149 -3.89 12.95 -4.85
N SER A 150 -2.99 12.00 -5.13
CA SER A 150 -2.83 10.72 -4.42
C SER A 150 -2.96 10.88 -2.90
N ARG A 151 -3.81 10.05 -2.28
CA ARG A 151 -4.11 10.14 -0.84
C ARG A 151 -4.01 8.78 -0.14
N VAL A 152 -3.07 8.66 0.79
CA VAL A 152 -2.82 7.43 1.55
C VAL A 152 -2.46 7.76 2.99
N ILE A 153 -3.07 7.04 3.93
CA ILE A 153 -2.84 7.23 5.36
C ILE A 153 -2.47 5.90 6.01
N PHE A 154 -1.37 5.88 6.76
CA PHE A 154 -1.03 4.81 7.69
C PHE A 154 -1.20 5.32 9.13
N ALA A 155 -2.01 4.62 9.91
CA ALA A 155 -2.24 4.93 11.31
C ALA A 155 -2.05 3.69 12.18
N PHE A 156 -1.38 3.87 13.32
CA PHE A 156 -1.09 2.78 14.27
C PHE A 156 -0.48 1.55 13.60
N THR A 157 0.30 1.75 12.54
CA THR A 157 0.83 0.67 11.71
C THR A 157 2.26 0.35 12.15
N THR A 158 2.54 -0.94 12.38
CA THR A 158 3.90 -1.42 12.69
C THR A 158 4.66 -1.68 11.40
N MET A 159 5.85 -1.10 11.26
CA MET A 159 6.67 -1.14 10.04
C MET A 159 8.06 -1.72 10.34
N SER A 160 8.40 -2.82 9.65
CA SER A 160 9.78 -3.35 9.64
C SER A 160 10.74 -2.44 8.88
N ASP A 161 12.05 -2.69 9.01
CA ASP A 161 13.14 -1.91 8.40
C ASP A 161 13.24 -2.00 6.87
N ILE A 162 12.33 -2.75 6.23
CA ILE A 162 12.18 -2.77 4.77
C ILE A 162 11.68 -1.44 4.21
N ILE A 163 11.06 -0.58 5.03
CA ILE A 163 10.60 0.74 4.59
C ILE A 163 11.82 1.63 4.35
N ALA A 164 11.91 2.21 3.15
CA ALA A 164 12.93 3.17 2.82
C ALA A 164 12.79 4.45 3.66
N PRO A 165 13.88 5.18 3.97
CA PRO A 165 13.80 6.26 4.94
C PRO A 165 12.96 7.43 4.43
N GLU A 166 13.03 7.72 3.13
CA GLU A 166 12.15 8.66 2.43
C GLU A 166 10.67 8.25 2.51
N GLY A 167 10.40 6.95 2.62
CA GLY A 167 9.09 6.35 2.84
C GLY A 167 8.12 6.45 1.68
N TRP A 168 8.19 7.51 0.87
CA TRP A 168 7.20 7.85 -0.15
C TRP A 168 7.87 8.37 -1.41
N ASN A 169 7.15 8.29 -2.54
CA ASN A 169 7.58 8.84 -3.81
C ASN A 169 6.42 9.60 -4.48
N ASP A 170 6.65 10.85 -4.84
CA ASP A 170 5.74 11.74 -5.59
C ASP A 170 5.65 11.36 -7.07
N PHE A 171 6.11 10.17 -7.46
CA PHE A 171 6.33 9.75 -8.84
C PHE A 171 7.47 10.50 -9.56
N ASN A 172 8.40 11.07 -8.79
CA ASN A 172 9.49 11.92 -9.27
C ASN A 172 8.95 13.16 -10.01
N ASP A 173 7.88 13.73 -9.49
CA ASP A 173 7.17 14.88 -10.05
C ASP A 173 6.88 15.89 -8.94
N PRO A 174 7.83 16.80 -8.65
CA PRO A 174 7.73 17.73 -7.52
C PRO A 174 6.53 18.67 -7.59
N SER A 175 5.86 18.77 -8.75
CA SER A 175 4.60 19.52 -8.86
C SER A 175 3.47 18.93 -8.01
N ARG A 176 3.59 17.65 -7.62
CA ARG A 176 2.60 16.91 -6.85
C ARG A 176 2.74 17.10 -5.34
N ASP A 177 3.88 17.58 -4.86
CA ASP A 177 4.16 17.80 -3.44
C ASP A 177 3.09 18.67 -2.75
N GLN A 178 2.46 19.57 -3.51
CA GLN A 178 1.43 20.49 -3.03
C GLN A 178 0.02 19.86 -2.99
N THR A 179 -0.19 18.76 -3.69
CA THR A 179 -1.53 18.19 -3.94
C THR A 179 -1.72 16.78 -3.40
N ILE A 180 -0.65 16.02 -3.19
CA ILE A 180 -0.70 14.70 -2.55
C ILE A 180 -0.94 14.83 -1.05
N PHE A 181 -1.57 13.80 -0.48
CA PHE A 181 -1.80 13.71 0.95
C PHE A 181 -1.30 12.35 1.47
N TYR A 182 -0.06 12.33 1.94
CA TYR A 182 0.55 11.16 2.57
C TYR A 182 0.71 11.38 4.06
N GLY A 183 -0.01 10.60 4.84
CA GLY A 183 -0.10 10.75 6.28
C GLY A 183 0.42 9.53 7.04
N GLU A 184 1.24 9.78 8.06
CA GLU A 184 1.61 8.79 9.06
C GLU A 184 1.15 9.28 10.45
N TYR A 185 0.48 8.41 11.21
CA TYR A 185 -0.02 8.71 12.57
C TYR A 185 0.27 7.56 13.53
N ASN A 186 1.06 7.81 14.58
CA ASN A 186 1.40 6.82 15.61
C ASN A 186 1.89 5.47 15.04
N CYS A 187 2.61 5.49 13.91
CA CYS A 187 3.28 4.31 13.38
C CYS A 187 4.52 3.96 14.22
N SER A 188 4.87 2.68 14.28
CA SER A 188 5.94 2.17 15.14
C SER A 188 6.81 1.14 14.43
N GLY A 189 7.93 0.76 15.05
CA GLY A 189 8.87 -0.21 14.51
C GLY A 189 10.04 0.42 13.74
N PRO A 190 11.03 -0.40 13.33
CA PRO A 190 12.28 0.09 12.73
C PRO A 190 12.12 0.91 11.45
N GLY A 191 11.06 0.67 10.66
CA GLY A 191 10.77 1.40 9.42
C GLY A 191 9.95 2.67 9.60
N ALA A 192 9.42 2.94 10.80
CA ALA A 192 8.51 4.06 11.07
C ALA A 192 9.24 5.38 11.38
N SER A 193 10.57 5.42 11.31
CA SER A 193 11.32 6.66 11.56
C SER A 193 10.96 7.73 10.54
N VAL A 194 10.54 8.89 11.04
CA VAL A 194 10.12 10.04 10.22
C VAL A 194 11.25 11.03 9.90
N ASN A 195 12.48 10.77 10.36
CA ASN A 195 13.60 11.72 10.29
C ASN A 195 14.13 11.97 8.88
N MET A 196 13.96 11.00 7.99
CA MET A 196 14.44 11.06 6.61
C MET A 196 13.29 10.99 5.60
N ARG A 197 12.03 11.14 6.06
CA ARG A 197 10.86 11.11 5.19
C ARG A 197 10.92 12.24 4.18
N ALA A 198 10.34 12.01 3.01
CA ALA A 198 10.18 13.05 2.00
C ALA A 198 9.44 14.27 2.60
N PRO A 199 9.82 15.50 2.22
CA PRO A 199 9.37 16.72 2.91
C PRO A 199 7.87 17.01 2.78
N TYR A 200 7.19 16.45 1.76
CA TYR A 200 5.75 16.56 1.56
C TYR A 200 4.91 15.61 2.45
N VAL A 201 5.55 14.72 3.21
CA VAL A 201 4.86 13.74 4.07
C VAL A 201 4.31 14.44 5.31
N GLN A 202 3.03 14.24 5.56
CA GLN A 202 2.31 14.82 6.69
C GLN A 202 2.50 13.95 7.93
N ARG A 203 3.07 14.56 8.98
CA ARG A 203 3.00 14.02 10.34
C ARG A 203 1.66 14.44 10.92
N LEU A 204 0.70 13.53 10.94
CA LEU A 204 -0.65 13.85 11.37
C LEU A 204 -0.70 14.03 12.89
N ASN A 205 -1.49 15.00 13.34
CA ASN A 205 -1.93 15.10 14.73
C ASN A 205 -3.28 14.40 14.94
N ASP A 206 -3.73 14.32 16.19
CA ASP A 206 -4.97 13.64 16.58
C ASP A 206 -6.19 14.14 15.79
N THR A 207 -6.34 15.45 15.61
CA THR A 207 -7.47 16.06 14.88
C THR A 207 -7.45 15.69 13.40
N GLN A 208 -6.28 15.70 12.77
CA GLN A 208 -6.12 15.32 11.36
C GLN A 208 -6.33 13.81 11.17
N ALA A 209 -5.76 12.99 12.06
CA ALA A 209 -5.89 11.55 12.00
C ALA A 209 -7.33 11.09 12.22
N PHE A 210 -8.07 11.73 13.13
CA PHE A 210 -9.46 11.39 13.45
C PHE A 210 -10.37 11.32 12.21
N GLN A 211 -10.12 12.18 11.21
CA GLN A 211 -10.87 12.20 9.95
C GLN A 211 -10.74 10.91 9.13
N PHE A 212 -9.64 10.17 9.31
CA PHE A 212 -9.33 8.95 8.56
C PHE A 212 -9.52 7.68 9.40
N LEU A 213 -9.57 7.80 10.73
CA LEU A 213 -9.69 6.65 11.64
C LEU A 213 -11.12 6.12 11.76
N ASN A 214 -12.12 6.98 11.53
CA ASN A 214 -13.52 6.61 11.51
C ASN A 214 -13.89 5.92 10.18
N THR A 215 -14.70 4.87 10.23
CA THR A 215 -15.21 4.14 9.05
C THR A 215 -16.03 5.02 8.11
N SER A 216 -16.47 6.19 8.58
CA SER A 216 -17.06 7.24 7.77
C SER A 216 -16.18 7.68 6.59
N PHE A 217 -14.86 7.47 6.63
CA PHE A 217 -13.96 7.84 5.52
C PHE A 217 -14.24 7.06 4.22
N ILE A 218 -14.79 5.84 4.33
CA ILE A 218 -15.16 4.99 3.19
C ILE A 218 -16.67 4.72 3.13
N ASP A 219 -17.46 5.64 3.69
CA ASP A 219 -18.90 5.50 3.82
C ASP A 219 -19.31 4.21 4.55
N GLY A 220 -18.44 3.63 5.39
CA GLY A 220 -18.67 2.32 6.02
C GLY A 220 -19.96 2.28 6.82
N ASP A 221 -20.36 3.40 7.41
CA ASP A 221 -21.60 3.53 8.19
C ASP A 221 -22.87 3.43 7.32
N LEU A 222 -22.75 3.57 5.99
CA LEU A 222 -23.87 3.45 5.05
C LEU A 222 -24.13 2.01 4.59
N TRP A 223 -23.21 1.06 4.84
CA TRP A 223 -23.30 -0.28 4.27
C TRP A 223 -22.70 -1.42 5.11
N LEU A 224 -21.97 -1.11 6.19
CA LEU A 224 -21.72 -2.06 7.26
C LEU A 224 -22.95 -2.07 8.17
N GLU A 225 -23.84 -3.05 7.97
CA GLU A 225 -24.84 -3.36 9.00
C GLU A 225 -24.08 -3.71 10.30
N THR A 226 -24.41 -2.98 11.37
CA THR A 226 -23.81 -3.14 12.70
C THR A 226 -24.49 -4.25 13.47
#